data_AF-A0A433T0P5-F1
#
_entry.id   AF-A0A433T0P5-F1
#
_cell.length_a   1.000
_cell.length_b   1.000
_cell.length_c   1.000
_cell.angle_alpha   90.00
_cell.angle_beta   90.00
_cell.angle_gamma   90.00
#
_symmetry.space_group_name_H-M   'P 1'
#
loop_
_entity.id
_entity.type
_entity.pdbx_description
1 polymer ?
#
loop_
_entity_poly.entity_id
_entity_poly.type
_entity_poly.pdbx_seq_one_letter_code
_entity_poly.pdbx_strand_id
1 'polypeptide(L)'
;MTIAVTRNRFLNKLPVIGPSLKLTLGGNSFTVRMSRQGKQPMSPTGQILENSSGTGGNTPVDHITEKLSHILVPPAPEMAGFKPFPKFSTDVLHVGQEPEQWNSMAVVPPISMASTFKQFAPAEHTGFEYSRSGNPTRNCLEKSLAAAEGAKHGLCFASGLAATMTVTHLLQAGDHIICMDDVYGGSNRYFNKCASKMGLEISFIDCTVVQNVLQALTPRTRMIWIETPTNPTLKLVDITAVCQVVRAETADWEVKPFVVVDNTFMSAYFQRPLSLGADMVMHSLSKYMNGHSDVIMGAICLNDDELTEKLRFFQNCKLLYFCPLEKFFTIMTIKVKLFIVLVLVLTSNIVCVIISEGLPSHPQYELGKRQMIGYSGMLTFYIKGGLEESRKFLKTLKIFTLAESLGGFESLCELPSLQTHASVPDEQRKVLGITDSLIRLSVGLEDVEDLIEDIEKALRAAVS
;
A
#
# COMPACT_ATOMS: atom_id res chain seq x y z
N MET A 1 44.82 37.67 33.33
CA MET A 1 44.80 39.12 33.55
C MET A 1 43.40 39.48 34.02
N THR A 2 43.29 40.01 35.23
CA THR A 2 42.04 40.15 36.02
C THR A 2 41.29 41.45 35.69
N ILE A 3 40.02 41.52 36.14
CA ILE A 3 39.17 42.73 36.42
C ILE A 3 38.29 43.17 35.21
N ALA A 4 36.98 43.52 35.29
CA ALA A 4 36.06 43.89 36.38
C ALA A 4 34.57 43.64 35.98
N VAL A 5 33.74 43.62 37.02
CA VAL A 5 32.27 43.74 37.01
C VAL A 5 31.84 45.18 36.71
N THR A 6 30.78 45.37 35.92
CA THR A 6 29.89 46.54 36.03
C THR A 6 28.44 46.13 35.78
N ARG A 7 27.60 46.33 36.81
CA ARG A 7 26.15 46.37 36.71
C ARG A 7 25.75 47.81 36.36
N ASN A 8 24.92 48.01 35.33
CA ASN A 8 23.84 48.99 35.45
C ASN A 8 22.68 48.73 34.47
N ARG A 9 21.49 49.05 34.97
CA ARG A 9 20.16 48.89 34.35
C ARG A 9 19.98 49.81 33.14
N PHE A 10 19.29 49.35 32.09
CA PHE A 10 18.24 50.10 31.40
C PHE A 10 17.32 49.16 30.62
N LEU A 11 16.05 49.58 30.53
CA LEU A 11 14.83 48.85 30.16
C LEU A 11 14.71 48.47 28.67
N ASN A 12 13.87 47.45 28.45
CA ASN A 12 12.95 47.27 27.32
C ASN A 12 13.49 47.34 25.89
N LYS A 13 13.66 46.16 25.27
CA LYS A 13 13.15 45.76 23.93
C LYS A 13 13.93 44.54 23.43
N LEU A 14 13.33 43.36 23.52
CA LEU A 14 13.75 42.20 22.71
C LEU A 14 12.50 41.67 21.99
N PRO A 15 12.52 41.54 20.65
CA PRO A 15 11.41 40.94 19.93
C PRO A 15 11.38 39.44 20.23
N VAL A 16 10.18 38.93 20.51
CA VAL A 16 9.90 37.49 20.62
C VAL A 16 10.12 36.86 19.24
N ILE A 17 11.27 36.22 19.04
CA ILE A 17 11.53 35.41 17.85
C ILE A 17 10.87 34.04 18.10
N GLY A 18 9.68 33.83 17.52
CA GLY A 18 9.08 32.49 17.43
C GLY A 18 9.96 31.56 16.56
N PRO A 19 9.89 30.23 16.73
CA PRO A 19 10.71 29.33 15.94
C PRO A 19 10.30 29.45 14.47
N SER A 20 11.25 29.85 13.62
CA SER A 20 11.09 29.85 12.17
C SER A 20 11.91 28.74 11.57
N LEU A 21 11.30 27.90 10.72
CA LEU A 21 12.00 26.88 9.96
C LEU A 21 12.49 27.49 8.64
N LYS A 22 13.79 27.37 8.37
CA LYS A 22 14.40 27.83 7.11
C LYS A 22 14.66 26.61 6.23
N LEU A 23 14.09 26.57 5.03
CA LEU A 23 14.25 25.49 4.05
C LEU A 23 14.92 26.05 2.81
N THR A 24 15.90 25.33 2.25
CA THR A 24 16.58 25.74 1.02
C THR A 24 16.35 24.70 -0.07
N LEU A 25 15.77 25.10 -1.19
CA LEU A 25 15.44 24.25 -2.34
C LEU A 25 15.89 24.96 -3.62
N GLY A 26 16.73 24.31 -4.44
CA GLY A 26 17.16 24.84 -5.74
C GLY A 26 17.84 26.21 -5.69
N GLY A 27 18.53 26.55 -4.60
CA GLY A 27 19.16 27.87 -4.40
C GLY A 27 18.25 28.93 -3.78
N ASN A 28 16.96 28.65 -3.61
CA ASN A 28 16.00 29.56 -2.97
C ASN A 28 15.78 29.17 -1.49
N SER A 29 15.78 30.17 -0.60
CA SER A 29 15.55 29.99 0.84
C SER A 29 14.14 30.45 1.23
N PHE A 30 13.38 29.56 1.87
CA PHE A 30 12.05 29.81 2.42
C PHE A 30 12.11 29.90 3.94
N THR A 31 11.38 30.83 4.55
CA THR A 31 11.31 30.97 6.01
C THR A 31 9.85 30.87 6.45
N VAL A 32 9.50 29.78 7.14
CA VAL A 32 8.15 29.54 7.67
C VAL A 32 8.13 29.93 9.13
N ARG A 33 7.27 30.88 9.52
CA ARG A 33 7.06 31.28 10.93
C ARG A 33 5.94 30.46 11.55
N MET A 34 6.23 29.72 12.61
CA MET A 34 5.21 28.98 13.35
C MET A 34 4.50 29.91 14.34
N SER A 35 3.17 30.07 14.22
CA SER A 35 2.37 30.78 15.22
C SER A 35 1.97 29.84 16.36
N ARG A 36 2.40 30.12 17.60
CA ARG A 36 1.77 29.53 18.78
C ARG A 36 0.46 30.26 19.05
N GLN A 37 -0.68 29.56 19.04
CA GLN A 37 -1.89 30.06 19.71
C GLN A 37 -1.59 30.21 21.20
N GLY A 38 -1.76 31.44 21.72
CA GLY A 38 -1.53 31.78 23.11
C GLY A 38 -2.64 31.25 24.02
N LYS A 39 -2.26 30.63 25.13
CA LYS A 39 -3.14 30.44 26.29
C LYS A 39 -3.37 31.80 26.94
N GLN A 40 -4.62 32.28 27.00
CA GLN A 40 -4.98 33.34 27.94
C GLN A 40 -5.09 32.78 29.37
N PRO A 41 -4.69 33.54 30.42
CA PRO A 41 -4.84 33.10 31.80
C PRO A 41 -6.28 33.32 32.29
N MET A 42 -6.84 32.31 32.97
CA MET A 42 -8.11 32.42 33.69
C MET A 42 -7.96 33.31 34.93
N SER A 43 -8.94 34.19 35.17
CA SER A 43 -9.25 34.74 36.49
C SER A 43 -10.62 34.21 36.98
N PRO A 44 -10.85 34.09 38.29
CA PRO A 44 -12.01 33.38 38.83
C PRO A 44 -13.11 34.35 39.27
N THR A 45 -14.36 34.14 38.84
CA THR A 45 -15.60 34.48 39.59
C THR A 45 -16.84 34.17 38.77
N GLY A 46 -17.87 33.59 39.42
CA GLY A 46 -19.27 33.76 39.01
C GLY A 46 -20.05 32.47 38.72
N GLN A 47 -20.77 31.99 39.74
CA GLN A 47 -21.86 31.01 39.63
C GLN A 47 -23.00 31.50 38.70
N ILE A 48 -23.77 30.57 38.10
CA ILE A 48 -25.24 30.38 38.27
C ILE A 48 -25.87 29.57 37.10
N LEU A 49 -26.48 28.43 37.51
CA LEU A 49 -27.70 27.71 37.06
C LEU A 49 -27.86 27.02 35.68
N GLU A 50 -27.98 25.69 35.78
CA GLU A 50 -28.97 24.73 35.21
C GLU A 50 -29.89 25.17 34.04
N ASN A 51 -29.96 24.37 32.96
CA ASN A 51 -30.95 23.29 32.84
C ASN A 51 -30.86 22.41 31.56
N SER A 52 -31.05 21.11 31.80
CA SER A 52 -31.74 20.06 31.00
C SER A 52 -31.37 19.72 29.54
N SER A 53 -30.95 18.46 29.39
CA SER A 53 -31.56 17.38 28.59
C SER A 53 -30.60 16.69 27.62
N GLY A 54 -30.04 15.58 28.10
CA GLY A 54 -29.26 14.64 27.31
C GLY A 54 -30.14 13.52 26.77
N THR A 55 -29.98 13.24 25.48
CA THR A 55 -29.90 11.87 24.93
C THR A 55 -28.90 11.91 23.78
N GLY A 56 -27.62 12.06 24.12
CA GLY A 56 -26.51 11.88 23.17
C GLY A 56 -26.17 10.39 23.11
N GLY A 57 -26.59 9.72 22.04
CA GLY A 57 -26.08 8.40 21.72
C GLY A 57 -24.64 8.54 21.27
N ASN A 58 -23.69 8.06 22.08
CA ASN A 58 -22.28 7.95 21.71
C ASN A 58 -22.16 7.14 20.42
N THR A 59 -21.79 7.80 19.33
CA THR A 59 -21.44 7.09 18.09
C THR A 59 -19.96 6.70 18.13
N PRO A 60 -19.55 5.61 17.46
CA PRO A 60 -18.14 5.20 17.41
C PRO A 60 -17.20 6.28 16.84
N VAL A 61 -17.73 7.25 16.10
CA VAL A 61 -16.99 8.39 15.53
C VAL A 61 -16.45 9.30 16.63
N ASP A 62 -17.20 9.52 17.71
CA ASP A 62 -16.80 10.42 18.79
C ASP A 62 -15.56 9.88 19.53
N HIS A 63 -15.48 8.56 19.74
CA HIS A 63 -14.33 7.92 20.37
C HIS A 63 -13.07 7.85 19.50
N ILE A 64 -13.20 7.78 18.17
CA ILE A 64 -12.06 7.85 17.24
C ILE A 64 -11.54 9.30 17.16
N THR A 65 -12.45 10.26 17.11
CA THR A 65 -12.11 11.69 17.01
C THR A 65 -11.44 12.19 18.30
N GLU A 66 -11.92 11.76 19.47
CA GLU A 66 -11.39 12.16 20.78
C GLU A 66 -10.04 11.51 21.13
N LYS A 67 -9.77 10.28 20.62
CA LYS A 67 -8.44 9.65 20.77
C LYS A 67 -7.37 10.22 19.81
N LEU A 68 -7.77 10.84 18.69
CA LEU A 68 -6.85 11.30 17.64
C LEU A 68 -6.67 12.83 17.61
N SER A 69 -7.47 13.60 18.37
CA SER A 69 -7.42 15.07 18.42
C SER A 69 -6.16 15.67 19.06
N HIS A 70 -5.23 14.84 19.55
CA HIS A 70 -3.98 15.26 20.19
C HIS A 70 -2.71 15.06 19.35
N ILE A 71 -2.84 14.66 18.07
CA ILE A 71 -1.70 14.41 17.20
C ILE A 71 -1.16 15.75 16.65
N LEU A 72 -0.17 16.30 17.35
CA LEU A 72 0.66 17.39 16.86
C LEU A 72 1.42 16.92 15.60
N VAL A 73 1.35 17.71 14.53
CA VAL A 73 2.10 17.48 13.28
C VAL A 73 3.60 17.37 13.60
N PRO A 74 4.24 16.19 13.41
CA PRO A 74 5.64 16.00 13.73
C PRO A 74 6.55 16.67 12.67
N PRO A 75 7.82 16.94 12.99
CA PRO A 75 8.79 17.43 12.01
C PRO A 75 8.94 16.44 10.84
N ALA A 76 9.27 16.96 9.65
CA ALA A 76 9.49 16.16 8.44
C ALA A 76 10.46 14.99 8.73
N PRO A 77 10.15 13.77 8.29
CA PRO A 77 11.00 12.62 8.59
C PRO A 77 12.37 12.77 7.95
N GLU A 78 13.37 12.21 8.62
CA GLU A 78 14.71 12.09 8.09
C GLU A 78 14.68 11.19 6.85
N MET A 79 14.84 11.82 5.68
CA MET A 79 14.88 11.15 4.37
C MET A 79 16.27 10.60 4.01
N ALA A 80 17.20 10.65 4.95
CA ALA A 80 18.54 10.10 4.78
C ALA A 80 18.57 8.66 5.30
N GLY A 81 18.43 7.65 4.42
CA GLY A 81 18.74 6.29 4.87
C GLY A 81 18.33 5.11 3.99
N PHE A 82 17.34 5.23 3.12
CA PHE A 82 16.89 4.07 2.36
C PHE A 82 17.85 3.69 1.24
N LYS A 83 18.44 2.50 1.35
CA LYS A 83 19.27 1.92 0.30
C LYS A 83 18.40 0.98 -0.55
N PRO A 84 18.38 1.13 -1.88
CA PRO A 84 17.75 0.17 -2.79
C PRO A 84 18.24 -1.26 -2.53
N PHE A 85 17.42 -2.26 -2.83
CA PHE A 85 17.91 -3.63 -2.87
C PHE A 85 19.09 -3.73 -3.85
N PRO A 86 20.17 -4.45 -3.50
CA PRO A 86 21.33 -4.56 -4.37
C PRO A 86 20.95 -5.00 -5.78
N LYS A 87 21.52 -4.35 -6.79
CA LYS A 87 21.30 -4.62 -8.23
C LYS A 87 19.87 -4.47 -8.75
N PHE A 88 18.89 -4.07 -7.93
CA PHE A 88 17.48 -4.02 -8.33
C PHE A 88 17.27 -3.39 -9.72
N SER A 89 17.77 -2.16 -9.93
CA SER A 89 17.60 -1.44 -11.20
C SER A 89 18.26 -2.16 -12.38
N THR A 90 19.40 -2.81 -12.17
CA THR A 90 20.07 -3.59 -13.22
C THR A 90 19.27 -4.86 -13.53
N ASP A 91 18.81 -5.56 -12.49
CA ASP A 91 18.09 -6.82 -12.64
C ASP A 91 16.77 -6.63 -13.39
N VAL A 92 15.99 -5.60 -13.03
CA VAL A 92 14.72 -5.31 -13.71
C VAL A 92 14.88 -4.90 -15.17
N LEU A 93 16.03 -4.32 -15.54
CA LEU A 93 16.32 -3.88 -16.91
C LEU A 93 16.88 -5.01 -17.80
N HIS A 94 17.57 -6.00 -17.21
CA HIS A 94 18.33 -6.99 -17.98
C HIS A 94 17.86 -8.43 -17.83
N VAL A 95 17.35 -8.85 -16.66
CA VAL A 95 16.99 -10.26 -16.44
C VAL A 95 15.79 -10.65 -17.31
N GLY A 96 15.98 -11.72 -18.09
CA GLY A 96 14.98 -12.20 -19.04
C GLY A 96 14.96 -11.44 -20.36
N GLN A 97 15.80 -10.41 -20.52
CA GLN A 97 15.91 -9.57 -21.71
C GLN A 97 17.16 -9.92 -22.56
N GLU A 98 17.85 -11.03 -22.27
CA GLU A 98 19.10 -11.39 -22.92
C GLU A 98 18.92 -11.52 -24.45
N PRO A 99 19.65 -10.74 -25.28
CA PRO A 99 19.48 -10.75 -26.75
C PRO A 99 19.76 -12.11 -27.38
N GLU A 100 20.63 -12.93 -26.77
CA GLU A 100 21.01 -14.28 -27.18
C GLU A 100 19.84 -15.27 -27.17
N GLN A 101 18.72 -14.93 -26.53
CA GLN A 101 17.48 -15.72 -26.60
C GLN A 101 16.86 -15.70 -28.00
N TRP A 102 17.25 -14.75 -28.87
CA TRP A 102 16.62 -14.50 -30.16
C TRP A 102 17.64 -14.60 -31.29
N ASN A 103 17.28 -15.30 -32.38
CA ASN A 103 18.13 -15.37 -33.58
C ASN A 103 18.44 -13.98 -34.18
N SER A 104 17.60 -12.98 -33.93
CA SER A 104 17.80 -11.60 -34.37
C SER A 104 18.75 -10.78 -33.49
N MET A 105 19.18 -11.30 -32.33
CA MET A 105 19.91 -10.55 -31.29
C MET A 105 19.19 -9.26 -30.88
N ALA A 106 17.85 -9.30 -30.84
CA ALA A 106 17.04 -8.14 -30.48
C ALA A 106 17.28 -7.74 -29.03
N VAL A 107 17.61 -6.46 -28.80
CA VAL A 107 17.83 -5.89 -27.46
C VAL A 107 16.56 -5.87 -26.62
N VAL A 108 15.40 -5.71 -27.28
CA VAL A 108 14.08 -5.82 -26.65
C VAL A 108 13.46 -7.15 -27.10
N PRO A 109 12.99 -8.00 -26.18
CA PRO A 109 12.29 -9.24 -26.52
C PRO A 109 11.15 -9.02 -27.52
N PRO A 110 11.10 -9.81 -28.61
CA PRO A 110 9.97 -9.79 -29.52
C PRO A 110 8.66 -10.18 -28.81
N ILE A 111 7.55 -9.64 -29.30
CA ILE A 111 6.22 -10.01 -28.84
C ILE A 111 5.77 -11.24 -29.62
N SER A 112 5.72 -12.39 -28.95
CA SER A 112 5.28 -13.65 -29.54
C SER A 112 3.79 -13.87 -29.31
N MET A 113 2.99 -13.48 -30.30
CA MET A 113 1.52 -13.68 -30.32
C MET A 113 1.10 -15.08 -30.81
N ALA A 114 2.07 -15.95 -31.13
CA ALA A 114 1.79 -17.29 -31.59
C ALA A 114 1.04 -18.09 -30.52
N SER A 115 -0.11 -18.66 -30.88
CA SER A 115 -0.89 -19.51 -29.97
C SER A 115 -0.30 -20.91 -29.84
N THR A 116 0.33 -21.42 -30.90
CA THR A 116 0.95 -22.74 -30.98
C THR A 116 2.31 -22.64 -31.66
N PHE A 117 3.20 -23.57 -31.35
CA PHE A 117 4.57 -23.61 -31.86
C PHE A 117 4.82 -24.93 -32.61
N LYS A 118 5.57 -24.86 -33.72
CA LYS A 118 5.90 -26.03 -34.54
C LYS A 118 6.74 -27.02 -33.74
N GLN A 119 6.30 -28.29 -33.69
CA GLN A 119 7.08 -29.42 -33.21
C GLN A 119 7.81 -30.08 -34.40
N PHE A 120 8.99 -30.66 -34.17
CA PHE A 120 9.71 -31.39 -35.24
C PHE A 120 9.07 -32.76 -35.51
N ALA A 121 8.70 -33.46 -34.45
CA ALA A 121 7.94 -34.71 -34.48
C ALA A 121 7.08 -34.84 -33.19
N PRO A 122 6.12 -35.77 -33.14
CA PRO A 122 5.40 -36.07 -31.90
C PRO A 122 6.37 -36.46 -30.77
N ALA A 123 6.16 -35.88 -29.58
CA ALA A 123 7.00 -36.07 -28.39
C ALA A 123 8.45 -35.54 -28.50
N GLU A 124 8.76 -34.69 -29.48
CA GLU A 124 10.05 -33.97 -29.59
C GLU A 124 9.88 -32.48 -29.25
N HIS A 125 9.90 -32.16 -27.95
CA HIS A 125 9.63 -30.82 -27.42
C HIS A 125 10.78 -29.83 -27.66
N THR A 126 10.50 -28.67 -28.23
CA THR A 126 11.49 -27.63 -28.61
C THR A 126 11.50 -26.40 -27.70
N GLY A 127 10.78 -26.46 -26.57
CA GLY A 127 10.76 -25.42 -25.55
C GLY A 127 9.37 -24.82 -25.33
N PHE A 128 8.61 -24.59 -26.41
CA PHE A 128 7.22 -24.16 -26.34
C PHE A 128 6.35 -25.04 -27.25
N GLU A 129 5.13 -25.33 -26.81
CA GLU A 129 4.13 -26.07 -27.60
C GLU A 129 2.88 -25.23 -27.82
N TYR A 130 2.36 -24.66 -26.73
CA TYR A 130 1.11 -23.93 -26.71
C TYR A 130 1.19 -22.76 -25.72
N SER A 131 0.79 -21.56 -26.16
CA SER A 131 1.02 -20.28 -25.47
C SER A 131 0.43 -20.21 -24.06
N ARG A 132 -0.69 -20.91 -23.82
CA ARG A 132 -1.31 -21.03 -22.50
C ARG A 132 -0.36 -21.71 -21.50
N SER A 133 0.31 -22.79 -21.91
CA SER A 133 1.27 -23.53 -21.10
C SER A 133 2.55 -22.74 -20.88
N GLY A 134 3.08 -22.15 -21.96
CA GLY A 134 4.33 -21.37 -21.94
C GLY A 134 4.42 -20.47 -23.16
N ASN A 135 4.95 -19.26 -22.96
CA ASN A 135 5.13 -18.28 -24.03
C ASN A 135 6.45 -17.52 -23.84
N PRO A 136 7.26 -17.29 -24.89
CA PRO A 136 8.54 -16.59 -24.75
C PRO A 136 8.44 -15.23 -24.06
N THR A 137 7.48 -14.39 -24.49
CA THR A 137 7.29 -13.04 -23.96
C THR A 137 6.85 -13.07 -22.50
N ARG A 138 5.92 -13.98 -22.13
CA ARG A 138 5.50 -14.16 -20.74
C ARG A 138 6.65 -14.63 -19.86
N ASN A 139 7.45 -15.59 -20.34
CA ASN A 139 8.57 -16.13 -19.59
C ASN A 139 9.67 -15.08 -19.32
N CYS A 140 9.89 -14.13 -20.24
CA CYS A 140 10.77 -12.98 -19.99
C CYS A 140 10.27 -12.13 -18.81
N LEU A 141 8.97 -11.81 -18.78
CA LEU A 141 8.36 -11.06 -17.68
C LEU A 141 8.41 -11.85 -16.36
N GLU A 142 8.07 -13.14 -16.37
CA GLU A 142 8.14 -14.02 -15.19
C GLU A 142 9.54 -14.03 -14.58
N LYS A 143 10.60 -14.11 -15.39
CA LYS A 143 12.00 -14.03 -14.94
C LYS A 143 12.35 -12.66 -14.34
N SER A 144 11.92 -11.58 -14.99
CA SER A 144 12.18 -10.22 -14.53
C SER A 144 11.49 -9.93 -13.19
N LEU A 145 10.24 -10.36 -13.03
CA LEU A 145 9.48 -10.24 -11.78
C LEU A 145 10.12 -11.06 -10.64
N ALA A 146 10.55 -12.29 -10.94
CA ALA A 146 11.27 -13.11 -9.98
C ALA A 146 12.53 -12.40 -9.49
N ALA A 147 13.33 -11.83 -10.39
CA ALA A 147 14.52 -11.06 -10.02
C ALA A 147 14.19 -9.79 -9.22
N ALA A 148 13.12 -9.08 -9.59
CA ALA A 148 12.66 -7.89 -8.86
C ALA A 148 12.34 -8.21 -7.39
N GLU A 149 11.68 -9.34 -7.12
CA GLU A 149 11.36 -9.80 -5.76
C GLU A 149 12.52 -10.54 -5.07
N GLY A 150 13.60 -10.87 -5.78
CA GLY A 150 14.64 -11.77 -5.28
C GLY A 150 14.13 -13.20 -5.09
N ALA A 151 13.17 -13.61 -5.92
CA ALA A 151 12.59 -14.94 -5.97
C ALA A 151 13.29 -15.83 -7.01
N LYS A 152 13.14 -17.15 -6.87
CA LYS A 152 13.52 -18.11 -7.92
C LYS A 152 12.52 -18.13 -9.08
N HIS A 153 11.23 -18.02 -8.77
CA HIS A 153 10.15 -18.22 -9.72
C HIS A 153 9.17 -17.04 -9.72
N GLY A 154 8.67 -16.72 -10.90
CA GLY A 154 7.57 -15.79 -11.13
C GLY A 154 6.53 -16.44 -12.04
N LEU A 155 5.26 -16.16 -11.80
CA LEU A 155 4.14 -16.63 -12.61
C LEU A 155 3.20 -15.47 -12.88
N CYS A 156 2.84 -15.25 -14.16
CA CYS A 156 1.92 -14.18 -14.55
C CYS A 156 0.49 -14.69 -14.77
N PHE A 157 -0.49 -13.84 -14.47
CA PHE A 157 -1.93 -14.11 -14.55
C PHE A 157 -2.67 -12.92 -15.15
N ALA A 158 -3.87 -13.14 -15.68
CA ALA A 158 -4.68 -12.11 -16.33
C ALA A 158 -5.10 -10.94 -15.42
N SER A 159 -5.01 -11.08 -14.10
CA SER A 159 -5.29 -10.01 -13.14
C SER A 159 -4.75 -10.37 -11.76
N GLY A 160 -4.70 -9.40 -10.84
CA GLY A 160 -4.42 -9.69 -9.44
C GLY A 160 -5.38 -10.75 -8.86
N LEU A 161 -6.69 -10.59 -9.09
CA LEU A 161 -7.68 -11.57 -8.61
C LEU A 161 -7.52 -12.96 -9.24
N ALA A 162 -7.03 -13.04 -10.48
CA ALA A 162 -6.69 -14.32 -11.11
C ALA A 162 -5.51 -15.01 -10.39
N ALA A 163 -4.51 -14.23 -9.94
CA ALA A 163 -3.42 -14.73 -9.11
C ALA A 163 -3.94 -15.24 -7.75
N THR A 164 -4.73 -14.42 -7.03
CA THR A 164 -5.39 -14.81 -5.77
C THR A 164 -6.20 -16.09 -5.90
N MET A 165 -7.01 -16.18 -6.96
CA MET A 165 -7.82 -17.36 -7.24
C MET A 165 -6.94 -18.59 -7.50
N THR A 166 -5.85 -18.44 -8.25
CA THR A 166 -4.95 -19.58 -8.54
C THR A 166 -4.30 -20.11 -7.27
N VAL A 167 -3.80 -19.22 -6.39
CA VAL A 167 -3.23 -19.61 -5.09
C VAL A 167 -4.27 -20.31 -4.22
N THR A 168 -5.51 -19.82 -4.19
CA THR A 168 -6.59 -20.43 -3.40
C THR A 168 -6.93 -21.84 -3.89
N HIS A 169 -6.68 -22.17 -5.17
CA HIS A 169 -6.90 -23.51 -5.69
C HIS A 169 -5.80 -24.52 -5.34
N LEU A 170 -4.74 -24.11 -4.64
CA LEU A 170 -3.86 -25.05 -3.95
C LEU A 170 -4.57 -25.72 -2.76
N LEU A 171 -5.68 -25.15 -2.31
CA LEU A 171 -6.47 -25.65 -1.19
C LEU A 171 -7.59 -26.58 -1.67
N GLN A 172 -8.13 -27.34 -0.73
CA GLN A 172 -9.24 -28.27 -0.93
C GLN A 172 -10.38 -27.99 0.06
N ALA A 173 -11.56 -28.54 -0.24
CA ALA A 173 -12.71 -28.43 0.66
C ALA A 173 -12.37 -28.94 2.07
N GLY A 174 -12.76 -28.18 3.08
CA GLY A 174 -12.41 -28.42 4.49
C GLY A 174 -11.19 -27.65 4.98
N ASP A 175 -10.36 -27.10 4.08
CA ASP A 175 -9.23 -26.26 4.48
C ASP A 175 -9.69 -24.90 5.01
N HIS A 176 -8.86 -24.32 5.87
CA HIS A 176 -9.08 -23.03 6.50
C HIS A 176 -8.06 -21.97 6.04
N ILE A 177 -8.56 -20.76 5.80
CA ILE A 177 -7.80 -19.57 5.41
C ILE A 177 -7.91 -18.52 6.52
N ILE A 178 -6.77 -18.05 7.01
CA ILE A 178 -6.71 -16.81 7.80
C ILE A 178 -6.45 -15.67 6.82
N CYS A 179 -7.34 -14.68 6.77
CA CYS A 179 -7.22 -13.51 5.90
C CYS A 179 -7.17 -12.24 6.77
N MET A 180 -6.32 -11.28 6.40
CA MET A 180 -6.32 -9.95 7.01
C MET A 180 -7.72 -9.32 6.93
N ASP A 181 -8.16 -8.65 8.00
CA ASP A 181 -9.50 -8.06 8.11
C ASP A 181 -9.72 -6.90 7.12
N ASP A 182 -8.69 -6.07 6.98
CA ASP A 182 -8.59 -4.99 6.00
C ASP A 182 -7.75 -5.45 4.82
N VAL A 183 -8.42 -5.82 3.73
CA VAL A 183 -7.82 -6.18 2.45
C VAL A 183 -8.61 -5.50 1.35
N TYR A 184 -8.03 -5.42 0.16
CA TYR A 184 -8.74 -4.99 -1.04
C TYR A 184 -10.14 -5.60 -1.12
N GLY A 185 -11.16 -4.74 -1.29
CA GLY A 185 -12.57 -5.16 -1.34
C GLY A 185 -12.86 -6.29 -2.35
N GLY A 186 -12.09 -6.41 -3.43
CA GLY A 186 -12.19 -7.55 -4.36
C GLY A 186 -11.66 -8.87 -3.79
N SER A 187 -10.58 -8.84 -3.01
CA SER A 187 -10.05 -10.00 -2.27
C SER A 187 -11.06 -10.46 -1.21
N ASN A 188 -11.58 -9.52 -0.40
CA ASN A 188 -12.65 -9.80 0.56
C ASN A 188 -13.87 -10.44 -0.14
N ARG A 189 -14.35 -9.84 -1.23
CA ARG A 189 -15.49 -10.36 -2.00
C ARG A 189 -15.23 -11.76 -2.54
N TYR A 190 -14.04 -12.02 -3.08
CA TYR A 190 -13.66 -13.34 -3.57
C TYR A 190 -13.69 -14.38 -2.45
N PHE A 191 -13.02 -14.12 -1.33
CA PHE A 191 -13.00 -15.06 -0.21
C PHE A 191 -14.40 -15.30 0.37
N ASN A 192 -15.16 -14.23 0.61
CA ASN A 192 -16.49 -14.32 1.23
C ASN A 192 -17.56 -14.93 0.33
N LYS A 193 -17.56 -14.65 -0.98
CA LYS A 193 -18.67 -15.00 -1.87
C LYS A 193 -18.35 -16.12 -2.85
N CYS A 194 -17.06 -16.38 -3.12
CA CYS A 194 -16.61 -17.39 -4.07
C CYS A 194 -15.88 -18.54 -3.35
N ALA A 195 -14.79 -18.27 -2.62
CA ALA A 195 -13.98 -19.31 -1.98
C ALA A 195 -14.78 -20.08 -0.91
N SER A 196 -15.62 -19.40 -0.13
CA SER A 196 -16.52 -20.02 0.85
C SER A 196 -17.45 -21.09 0.25
N LYS A 197 -17.87 -20.92 -1.01
CA LYS A 197 -18.72 -21.90 -1.72
C LYS A 197 -17.94 -23.11 -2.23
N MET A 198 -16.61 -23.06 -2.20
CA MET A 198 -15.73 -24.18 -2.55
C MET A 198 -15.49 -25.12 -1.34
N GLY A 199 -16.18 -24.89 -0.23
CA GLY A 199 -15.99 -25.66 1.01
C GLY A 199 -14.79 -25.18 1.84
N LEU A 200 -14.24 -23.99 1.55
CA LEU A 200 -13.17 -23.38 2.31
C LEU A 200 -13.73 -22.56 3.48
N GLU A 201 -13.15 -22.72 4.65
CA GLU A 201 -13.44 -21.89 5.82
C GLU A 201 -12.54 -20.66 5.81
N ILE A 202 -13.08 -19.46 6.06
CA ILE A 202 -12.30 -18.22 6.06
C ILE A 202 -12.54 -17.45 7.35
N SER A 203 -11.45 -17.11 8.04
CA SER A 203 -11.45 -16.21 9.19
C SER A 203 -10.81 -14.89 8.82
N PHE A 204 -11.57 -13.79 8.89
CA PHE A 204 -11.05 -12.42 8.70
C PHE A 204 -10.60 -11.86 10.05
N ILE A 205 -9.30 -11.57 10.17
CA ILE A 205 -8.65 -11.29 11.45
C ILE A 205 -7.71 -10.10 11.30
N ASP A 206 -7.65 -9.24 12.31
CA ASP A 206 -6.65 -8.18 12.37
C ASP A 206 -5.26 -8.80 12.62
N CYS A 207 -4.52 -9.03 11.54
CA CYS A 207 -3.17 -9.59 11.55
C CYS A 207 -2.10 -8.57 11.98
N THR A 208 -2.44 -7.30 12.25
CA THR A 208 -1.48 -6.35 12.85
C THR A 208 -1.10 -6.76 14.28
N VAL A 209 -1.96 -7.55 14.92
CA VAL A 209 -1.71 -8.18 16.21
C VAL A 209 -1.42 -9.66 15.97
N VAL A 210 -0.14 -10.03 16.00
CA VAL A 210 0.33 -11.40 15.73
C VAL A 210 -0.36 -12.46 16.59
N GLN A 211 -0.73 -12.11 17.83
CA GLN A 211 -1.47 -13.00 18.73
C GLN A 211 -2.84 -13.43 18.17
N ASN A 212 -3.50 -12.57 17.39
CA ASN A 212 -4.78 -12.91 16.78
C ASN A 212 -4.60 -14.01 15.71
N VAL A 213 -3.49 -13.95 14.96
CA VAL A 213 -3.14 -15.00 13.98
C VAL A 213 -2.93 -16.33 14.70
N LEU A 214 -2.18 -16.32 15.81
CA LEU A 214 -1.94 -17.51 16.63
C LEU A 214 -3.26 -18.12 17.14
N GLN A 215 -4.16 -17.32 17.69
CA GLN A 215 -5.44 -17.81 18.22
C GLN A 215 -6.35 -18.40 17.15
N ALA A 216 -6.17 -18.02 15.88
CA ALA A 216 -6.96 -18.50 14.77
C ALA A 216 -6.34 -19.71 14.04
N LEU A 217 -5.12 -20.10 14.38
CA LEU A 217 -4.52 -21.31 13.84
C LEU A 217 -5.34 -22.53 14.27
N THR A 218 -5.68 -23.39 13.31
CA THR A 218 -6.31 -24.69 13.55
C THR A 218 -5.58 -25.74 12.73
N PRO A 219 -5.68 -27.04 13.06
CA PRO A 219 -5.08 -28.10 12.23
C PRO A 219 -5.56 -28.12 10.76
N ARG A 220 -6.64 -27.40 10.44
CA ARG A 220 -7.16 -27.22 9.07
C ARG A 220 -6.58 -26.00 8.35
N THR A 221 -5.87 -25.10 9.04
CA THR A 221 -5.29 -23.90 8.42
C THR A 221 -4.25 -24.30 7.38
N ARG A 222 -4.42 -23.79 6.15
CA ARG A 222 -3.50 -24.03 5.03
C ARG A 222 -2.95 -22.77 4.38
N MET A 223 -3.59 -21.63 4.60
CA MET A 223 -3.13 -20.36 4.05
C MET A 223 -3.34 -19.22 5.05
N ILE A 224 -2.33 -18.36 5.16
CA ILE A 224 -2.44 -17.04 5.78
C ILE A 224 -2.28 -16.01 4.66
N TRP A 225 -3.31 -15.22 4.40
CA TRP A 225 -3.32 -14.15 3.41
C TRP A 225 -3.23 -12.79 4.09
N ILE A 226 -2.11 -12.09 3.94
CA ILE A 226 -1.92 -10.73 4.46
C ILE A 226 -1.72 -9.72 3.34
N GLU A 227 -2.19 -8.51 3.57
CA GLU A 227 -1.94 -7.34 2.74
C GLU A 227 -1.28 -6.30 3.64
N THR A 228 -0.15 -5.73 3.22
CA THR A 228 0.55 -4.73 4.03
C THR A 228 1.39 -3.81 3.15
N PRO A 229 1.15 -2.49 3.16
CA PRO A 229 0.06 -1.78 3.81
C PRO A 229 -1.32 -2.20 3.25
N THR A 230 -2.35 -2.17 4.10
CA THR A 230 -3.71 -2.56 3.68
C THR A 230 -4.40 -1.48 2.86
N ASN A 231 -5.17 -1.88 1.85
CA ASN A 231 -6.07 -1.01 1.10
C ASN A 231 -7.46 -0.96 1.78
N PRO A 232 -7.97 0.22 2.21
CA PRO A 232 -7.41 1.56 2.04
C PRO A 232 -6.76 2.15 3.29
N THR A 233 -6.79 1.47 4.44
CA THR A 233 -6.49 2.12 5.74
C THR A 233 -5.01 2.13 6.11
N LEU A 234 -4.15 1.52 5.29
CA LEU A 234 -2.70 1.49 5.41
C LEU A 234 -2.19 0.86 6.71
N LYS A 235 -2.95 -0.06 7.32
CA LYS A 235 -2.46 -0.89 8.43
C LYS A 235 -1.21 -1.66 7.98
N LEU A 236 -0.22 -1.76 8.86
CA LEU A 236 0.99 -2.54 8.59
C LEU A 236 0.99 -3.83 9.42
N VAL A 237 1.30 -4.93 8.75
CA VAL A 237 1.50 -6.25 9.37
C VAL A 237 2.99 -6.53 9.48
N ASP A 238 3.47 -7.03 10.63
CA ASP A 238 4.85 -7.48 10.79
C ASP A 238 5.02 -8.84 10.12
N ILE A 239 5.52 -8.82 8.88
CA ILE A 239 5.63 -10.03 8.03
C ILE A 239 6.51 -11.07 8.69
N THR A 240 7.67 -10.63 9.22
CA THR A 240 8.63 -11.51 9.90
C THR A 240 8.01 -12.18 11.10
N ALA A 241 7.33 -11.41 11.96
CA ALA A 241 6.72 -11.95 13.17
C ALA A 241 5.60 -12.95 12.85
N VAL A 242 4.73 -12.65 11.88
CA VAL A 242 3.68 -13.58 11.43
C VAL A 242 4.29 -14.87 10.89
N CYS A 243 5.28 -14.78 10.00
CA CYS A 243 5.92 -15.96 9.41
C CYS A 243 6.64 -16.82 10.47
N GLN A 244 7.30 -16.19 11.44
CA GLN A 244 7.98 -16.90 12.53
C GLN A 244 6.98 -17.63 13.43
N VAL A 245 5.89 -16.97 13.85
CA VAL A 245 4.88 -17.59 14.71
C VAL A 245 4.18 -18.73 13.99
N VAL A 246 3.76 -18.55 12.74
CA VAL A 246 3.15 -19.61 11.95
C VAL A 246 4.08 -20.82 11.85
N ARG A 247 5.37 -20.61 11.49
CA ARG A 247 6.33 -21.71 11.36
C ARG A 247 6.60 -22.43 12.67
N ALA A 248 6.69 -21.71 13.79
CA ALA A 248 6.95 -22.30 15.10
C ALA A 248 5.78 -23.16 15.57
N GLU A 249 4.56 -22.65 15.46
CA GLU A 249 3.35 -23.26 16.02
C GLU A 249 2.83 -24.42 15.16
N THR A 250 3.19 -24.43 13.86
CA THR A 250 2.84 -25.51 12.94
C THR A 250 4.03 -26.42 12.62
N ALA A 251 5.09 -26.39 13.43
CA ALA A 251 6.33 -27.14 13.15
C ALA A 251 6.10 -28.65 13.02
N ASP A 252 5.22 -29.19 13.87
CA ASP A 252 4.87 -30.62 13.97
C ASP A 252 3.65 -31.00 13.11
N TRP A 253 3.09 -30.07 12.34
CA TRP A 253 1.95 -30.38 11.47
C TRP A 253 2.43 -31.11 10.22
N GLU A 254 1.69 -32.14 9.83
CA GLU A 254 1.95 -32.90 8.59
C GLU A 254 1.88 -32.00 7.35
N VAL A 255 0.90 -31.10 7.32
CA VAL A 255 0.74 -30.10 6.26
C VAL A 255 0.80 -28.72 6.89
N LYS A 256 1.85 -27.97 6.54
CA LYS A 256 2.10 -26.62 7.05
C LYS A 256 1.34 -25.60 6.21
N PRO A 257 0.72 -24.58 6.82
CA PRO A 257 0.16 -23.48 6.05
C PRO A 257 1.27 -22.64 5.44
N PHE A 258 0.98 -22.05 4.28
CA PHE A 258 1.86 -21.07 3.63
C PHE A 258 1.36 -19.64 3.88
N VAL A 259 2.29 -18.70 3.96
CA VAL A 259 2.01 -17.26 4.12
C VAL A 259 2.15 -16.57 2.77
N VAL A 260 1.08 -15.89 2.36
CA VAL A 260 0.98 -15.10 1.13
C VAL A 260 0.87 -13.63 1.50
N VAL A 261 1.73 -12.80 0.89
CA VAL A 261 1.68 -11.35 1.07
C VAL A 261 1.29 -10.69 -0.24
N ASP A 262 0.16 -9.99 -0.25
CA ASP A 262 -0.15 -9.03 -1.31
C ASP A 262 0.70 -7.77 -1.10
N ASN A 263 1.66 -7.57 -2.00
CA ASN A 263 2.68 -6.52 -1.94
C ASN A 263 2.40 -5.39 -2.95
N THR A 264 1.16 -5.31 -3.45
CA THR A 264 0.76 -4.40 -4.51
C THR A 264 1.07 -2.93 -4.18
N PHE A 265 0.84 -2.49 -2.93
CA PHE A 265 1.05 -1.08 -2.53
C PHE A 265 2.53 -0.69 -2.49
N MET A 266 3.41 -1.61 -2.09
CA MET A 266 4.84 -1.30 -1.95
C MET A 266 5.63 -1.56 -3.23
N SER A 267 5.14 -2.43 -4.11
CA SER A 267 5.91 -3.04 -5.20
C SER A 267 7.13 -3.83 -4.70
N ALA A 268 7.75 -4.59 -5.60
CA ALA A 268 9.01 -5.28 -5.31
C ALA A 268 10.17 -4.31 -4.96
N TYR A 269 10.02 -3.01 -5.24
CA TYR A 269 11.05 -2.04 -4.94
C TYR A 269 11.12 -1.72 -3.44
N PHE A 270 10.00 -1.40 -2.80
CA PHE A 270 10.04 -0.89 -1.43
C PHE A 270 9.97 -1.97 -0.37
N GLN A 271 9.46 -3.15 -0.70
CA GLN A 271 9.33 -4.26 0.22
C GLN A 271 9.49 -5.57 -0.54
N ARG A 272 10.21 -6.53 0.06
CA ARG A 272 10.39 -7.90 -0.46
C ARG A 272 9.91 -8.90 0.58
N PRO A 273 8.62 -9.27 0.59
CA PRO A 273 8.05 -10.18 1.59
C PRO A 273 8.76 -11.53 1.69
N LEU A 274 9.27 -12.07 0.58
CA LEU A 274 10.03 -13.33 0.57
C LEU A 274 11.30 -13.24 1.43
N SER A 275 11.98 -12.09 1.44
CA SER A 275 13.15 -11.85 2.30
C SER A 275 12.80 -11.71 3.79
N LEU A 276 11.53 -11.43 4.09
CA LEU A 276 10.98 -11.33 5.44
C LEU A 276 10.36 -12.67 5.91
N GLY A 277 10.40 -13.70 5.07
CA GLY A 277 9.99 -15.06 5.42
C GLY A 277 8.64 -15.49 4.86
N ALA A 278 7.96 -14.69 4.03
CA ALA A 278 6.77 -15.14 3.32
C ALA A 278 7.11 -16.29 2.34
N ASP A 279 6.15 -17.17 2.09
CA ASP A 279 6.33 -18.28 1.14
C ASP A 279 5.96 -17.85 -0.29
N MET A 280 5.01 -16.92 -0.42
CA MET A 280 4.60 -16.33 -1.68
C MET A 280 4.40 -14.82 -1.56
N VAL A 281 4.76 -14.09 -2.61
CA VAL A 281 4.37 -12.69 -2.78
C VAL A 281 3.45 -12.57 -3.99
N MET A 282 2.35 -11.84 -3.79
CA MET A 282 1.36 -11.57 -4.81
C MET A 282 1.40 -10.09 -5.21
N HIS A 283 1.21 -9.84 -6.50
CA HIS A 283 1.01 -8.49 -7.04
C HIS A 283 -0.21 -8.42 -7.94
N SER A 284 -0.97 -7.33 -7.80
CA SER A 284 -1.73 -6.76 -8.90
C SER A 284 -0.78 -5.91 -9.75
N LEU A 285 -0.27 -6.47 -10.86
CA LEU A 285 0.64 -5.76 -11.75
C LEU A 285 0.01 -4.53 -12.41
N SER A 286 -1.33 -4.44 -12.43
CA SER A 286 -2.10 -3.27 -12.87
C SER A 286 -1.78 -1.95 -12.18
N LYS A 287 -1.02 -2.00 -11.08
CA LYS A 287 -0.70 -0.85 -10.23
C LYS A 287 0.74 -0.41 -10.49
N TYR A 288 1.53 -0.21 -9.44
CA TYR A 288 2.91 0.28 -9.51
C TYR A 288 3.85 -0.55 -10.40
N MET A 289 3.64 -1.87 -10.51
CA MET A 289 4.55 -2.71 -11.31
C MET A 289 4.44 -2.40 -12.81
N ASN A 290 3.23 -2.13 -13.32
CA ASN A 290 3.03 -1.58 -14.66
C ASN A 290 3.27 -0.06 -14.67
N GLY A 291 2.53 0.69 -13.85
CA GLY A 291 2.69 2.13 -13.68
C GLY A 291 2.03 3.02 -14.74
N HIS A 292 1.32 2.45 -15.73
CA HIS A 292 0.76 3.20 -16.87
C HIS A 292 -0.75 3.08 -17.06
N SER A 293 -1.45 2.44 -16.11
CA SER A 293 -2.92 2.39 -16.09
C SER A 293 -3.60 1.83 -17.35
N ASP A 294 -2.89 0.97 -18.09
CA ASP A 294 -3.30 0.40 -19.38
C ASP A 294 -3.26 -1.14 -19.41
N VAL A 295 -2.74 -1.78 -18.35
CA VAL A 295 -2.62 -3.24 -18.24
C VAL A 295 -3.38 -3.78 -17.03
N ILE A 296 -4.21 -4.80 -17.26
CA ILE A 296 -4.73 -5.66 -16.18
C ILE A 296 -3.93 -6.95 -16.13
N MET A 297 -3.22 -7.19 -15.03
CA MET A 297 -2.38 -8.38 -14.85
C MET A 297 -2.09 -8.63 -13.37
N GLY A 298 -1.76 -9.86 -13.01
CA GLY A 298 -1.29 -10.23 -11.68
C GLY A 298 -0.08 -11.14 -11.74
N ALA A 299 0.63 -11.27 -10.63
CA ALA A 299 1.76 -12.17 -10.51
C ALA A 299 1.87 -12.81 -9.14
N ILE A 300 2.47 -14.01 -9.11
CA ILE A 300 2.95 -14.66 -7.90
C ILE A 300 4.45 -14.89 -8.06
N CYS A 301 5.25 -14.51 -7.07
CA CYS A 301 6.66 -14.88 -6.97
C CYS A 301 6.91 -15.71 -5.72
N LEU A 302 7.79 -16.72 -5.84
CA LEU A 302 8.07 -17.68 -4.77
C LEU A 302 9.42 -18.40 -4.99
N ASN A 303 9.88 -19.10 -3.95
CA ASN A 303 11.16 -19.84 -3.95
C ASN A 303 11.01 -21.37 -3.90
N ASP A 304 9.82 -21.85 -3.57
CA ASP A 304 9.53 -23.28 -3.43
C ASP A 304 9.26 -23.91 -4.80
N ASP A 305 10.09 -24.89 -5.18
CA ASP A 305 10.04 -25.53 -6.49
C ASP A 305 8.78 -26.41 -6.63
N GLU A 306 8.33 -27.08 -5.57
CA GLU A 306 7.17 -27.98 -5.60
C GLU A 306 5.85 -27.19 -5.71
N LEU A 307 5.71 -26.12 -4.92
CA LEU A 307 4.58 -25.20 -5.01
C LEU A 307 4.54 -24.48 -6.36
N THR A 308 5.70 -24.18 -6.94
CA THR A 308 5.80 -23.60 -8.29
C THR A 308 5.21 -24.54 -9.33
N GLU A 309 5.55 -25.83 -9.31
CA GLU A 309 4.99 -26.80 -10.26
C GLU A 309 3.47 -26.95 -10.12
N LYS A 310 2.96 -26.98 -8.87
CA LYS A 310 1.50 -26.99 -8.61
C LYS A 310 0.83 -25.73 -9.16
N LEU A 311 1.40 -24.56 -8.94
CA LEU A 311 0.88 -23.30 -9.46
C LEU A 311 0.96 -23.22 -10.99
N ARG A 312 2.04 -23.70 -11.61
CA ARG A 312 2.17 -23.78 -13.09
C ARG A 312 1.13 -24.70 -13.69
N PHE A 313 0.84 -25.83 -13.05
CA PHE A 313 -0.26 -26.70 -13.44
C PHE A 313 -1.60 -25.95 -13.44
N PHE A 314 -1.92 -25.22 -12.36
CA PHE A 314 -3.16 -24.43 -12.31
C PHE A 314 -3.20 -23.25 -13.28
N GLN A 315 -2.06 -22.56 -13.48
CA GLN A 315 -1.89 -21.49 -14.47
C GLN A 315 -2.24 -22.02 -15.87
N ASN A 316 -1.78 -23.23 -16.19
CA ASN A 316 -2.09 -23.90 -17.45
C ASN A 316 -3.57 -24.29 -17.54
N CYS A 317 -4.16 -24.88 -16.50
CA CYS A 317 -5.53 -25.40 -16.54
C CYS A 317 -6.64 -24.33 -16.61
N LYS A 318 -6.45 -23.13 -16.06
CA LYS A 318 -7.56 -22.20 -15.77
C LYS A 318 -7.68 -20.98 -16.67
N LEU A 319 -6.85 -20.88 -17.71
CA LEU A 319 -6.90 -19.87 -18.77
C LEU A 319 -7.14 -18.46 -18.22
N LEU A 320 -6.20 -18.00 -17.40
CA LEU A 320 -6.16 -16.62 -16.92
C LEU A 320 -5.04 -15.90 -17.68
N TYR A 321 -5.22 -15.77 -19.00
CA TYR A 321 -4.23 -15.17 -19.89
C TYR A 321 -4.73 -13.82 -20.42
N PHE A 322 -3.87 -12.81 -20.33
CA PHE A 322 -3.90 -11.64 -21.19
C PHE A 322 -2.46 -11.21 -21.46
N CYS A 323 -2.14 -10.93 -22.72
CA CYS A 323 -0.87 -10.32 -23.14
C CYS A 323 -1.21 -9.14 -24.02
N PRO A 324 -1.04 -7.94 -23.47
CA PRO A 324 -0.26 -6.91 -24.14
C PRO A 324 0.57 -6.15 -23.09
N LEU A 325 1.87 -6.04 -23.32
CA LEU A 325 2.55 -4.87 -23.91
C LEU A 325 3.16 -4.01 -22.80
N GLU A 326 4.25 -3.35 -23.20
CA GLU A 326 4.88 -2.21 -22.54
C GLU A 326 5.85 -2.54 -21.40
N LYS A 327 6.84 -1.66 -21.28
CA LYS A 327 7.97 -1.76 -20.37
C LYS A 327 7.43 -1.71 -18.94
N PHE A 328 7.35 -2.86 -18.29
CA PHE A 328 7.15 -2.93 -16.86
C PHE A 328 8.33 -2.22 -16.18
N PHE A 329 8.08 -1.54 -15.06
CA PHE A 329 9.01 -0.68 -14.32
C PHE A 329 9.09 0.80 -14.75
N THR A 330 7.99 1.54 -14.57
CA THR A 330 8.09 2.97 -14.19
C THR A 330 8.22 3.06 -12.68
N ILE A 331 9.41 2.75 -12.17
CA ILE A 331 9.80 3.09 -10.80
C ILE A 331 11.07 3.95 -11.00
N MET A 332 11.17 5.19 -10.52
CA MET A 332 11.87 5.41 -9.26
C MET A 332 12.05 6.85 -8.77
N THR A 333 11.53 7.90 -9.42
CA THR A 333 11.97 9.27 -9.07
C THR A 333 11.02 10.04 -8.13
N ILE A 334 9.80 9.54 -7.85
CA ILE A 334 8.77 10.24 -7.05
C ILE A 334 9.11 10.32 -5.55
N LYS A 335 10.02 9.47 -5.09
CA LYS A 335 10.17 9.08 -3.66
C LYS A 335 10.56 10.20 -2.71
N VAL A 336 11.08 11.32 -3.20
CA VAL A 336 11.66 12.37 -2.37
C VAL A 336 10.78 13.63 -2.31
N LYS A 337 9.93 13.84 -3.30
CA LYS A 337 9.17 15.09 -3.45
C LYS A 337 7.78 15.00 -2.82
N LEU A 338 7.11 13.86 -2.95
CA LEU A 338 5.72 13.66 -2.50
C LEU A 338 5.53 13.71 -0.97
N PHE A 339 6.52 13.22 -0.23
CA PHE A 339 6.45 13.11 1.23
C PHE A 339 6.39 14.49 1.92
N ILE A 340 7.17 15.46 1.44
CA ILE A 340 7.23 16.81 2.01
C ILE A 340 5.90 17.56 1.79
N VAL A 341 5.20 17.22 0.72
CA VAL A 341 4.10 17.97 0.11
C VAL A 341 2.77 17.68 0.79
N LEU A 342 2.46 16.41 1.04
CA LEU A 342 1.26 16.01 1.77
C LEU A 342 1.28 16.48 3.22
N VAL A 343 2.43 16.38 3.89
CA VAL A 343 2.57 16.81 5.30
C VAL A 343 2.35 18.31 5.45
N LEU A 344 2.71 19.11 4.43
CA LEU A 344 2.48 20.56 4.42
C LEU A 344 1.01 20.91 4.14
N VAL A 345 0.33 20.23 3.21
CA VAL A 345 -1.08 20.48 2.86
C VAL A 345 -2.06 20.13 3.99
N LEU A 346 -1.73 19.10 4.75
CA LEU A 346 -2.64 18.57 5.79
C LEU A 346 -2.49 19.32 7.12
N THR A 347 -1.73 20.43 7.14
CA THR A 347 -1.77 21.44 8.21
C THR A 347 -3.02 22.32 8.15
N SER A 348 -3.94 22.08 7.20
CA SER A 348 -5.24 22.74 7.18
C SER A 348 -6.12 22.30 8.34
N ASN A 349 -6.91 23.22 8.90
CA ASN A 349 -7.88 22.92 9.97
C ASN A 349 -9.02 21.98 9.53
N ILE A 350 -9.01 21.47 8.29
CA ILE A 350 -10.11 20.73 7.65
C ILE A 350 -9.82 19.22 7.63
N VAL A 351 -8.56 18.83 7.77
CA VAL A 351 -8.17 17.42 7.83
C VAL A 351 -8.14 16.98 9.30
N CYS A 352 -8.80 15.86 9.61
CA CYS A 352 -8.79 15.29 10.96
C CYS A 352 -7.54 14.46 11.21
N VAL A 353 -7.23 13.55 10.28
CA VAL A 353 -6.22 12.51 10.45
C VAL A 353 -5.61 12.19 9.09
N ILE A 354 -4.31 11.97 9.09
CA ILE A 354 -3.52 11.56 7.92
C ILE A 354 -2.89 10.22 8.25
N ILE A 355 -2.99 9.30 7.33
CA ILE A 355 -2.36 7.99 7.41
C ILE A 355 -1.44 7.84 6.21
N SER A 356 -0.16 7.68 6.52
CA SER A 356 0.89 7.27 5.58
C SER A 356 1.99 6.57 6.36
N GLU A 357 2.55 5.53 5.78
CA GLU A 357 3.56 4.63 6.34
C GLU A 357 4.81 5.39 6.79
N GLY A 358 5.12 6.52 6.16
CA GLY A 358 6.30 7.33 6.48
C GLY A 358 6.07 8.46 7.49
N LEU A 359 4.85 8.62 7.99
CA LEU A 359 4.56 9.62 9.02
C LEU A 359 4.90 9.07 10.42
N PRO A 360 5.65 9.82 11.27
CA PRO A 360 5.88 9.42 12.66
C PRO A 360 4.61 9.24 13.49
N SER A 361 3.48 9.83 13.07
CA SER A 361 2.17 9.64 13.70
C SER A 361 1.50 8.31 13.34
N HIS A 362 2.01 7.59 12.33
CA HIS A 362 1.49 6.28 11.96
C HIS A 362 1.73 5.28 13.09
N PRO A 363 0.71 4.53 13.58
CA PRO A 363 0.88 3.64 14.73
C PRO A 363 2.00 2.61 14.55
N GLN A 364 2.20 2.14 13.31
CA GLN A 364 3.25 1.21 12.94
C GLN A 364 4.49 1.86 12.26
N TYR A 365 4.75 3.15 12.46
CA TYR A 365 5.89 3.86 11.81
C TYR A 365 7.24 3.16 11.98
N GLU A 366 7.58 2.75 13.21
CA GLU A 366 8.84 2.05 13.49
C GLU A 366 8.90 0.65 12.87
N LEU A 367 7.75 0.00 12.64
CA LEU A 367 7.69 -1.24 11.87
C LEU A 367 8.00 -0.96 10.39
N GLY A 368 7.36 0.06 9.80
CA GLY A 368 7.61 0.49 8.42
C GLY A 368 9.11 0.69 8.15
N LYS A 369 9.80 1.40 9.04
CA LYS A 369 11.26 1.61 8.96
C LYS A 369 12.10 0.33 8.99
N ARG A 370 11.62 -0.74 9.64
CA ARG A 370 12.34 -2.02 9.74
C ARG A 370 12.14 -2.91 8.52
N GLN A 371 10.94 -2.94 7.94
CA GLN A 371 10.57 -3.90 6.89
C GLN A 371 10.41 -3.30 5.49
N MET A 372 10.56 -1.98 5.34
CA MET A 372 10.46 -1.27 4.07
C MET A 372 11.70 -0.43 3.80
N ILE A 373 12.02 -0.23 2.52
CA ILE A 373 13.09 0.66 2.05
C ILE A 373 12.54 1.95 1.42
N GLY A 374 11.40 2.41 1.93
CA GLY A 374 10.71 3.64 1.56
C GLY A 374 9.20 3.44 1.52
N TYR A 375 8.48 4.42 0.99
CA TYR A 375 7.02 4.49 1.09
C TYR A 375 6.37 4.71 -0.27
N SER A 376 5.19 4.13 -0.46
CA SER A 376 4.42 4.25 -1.69
C SER A 376 3.85 5.66 -1.89
N GLY A 377 3.24 5.91 -3.05
CA GLY A 377 2.48 7.15 -3.31
C GLY A 377 1.06 7.12 -2.75
N MET A 378 0.73 6.12 -1.93
CA MET A 378 -0.59 5.98 -1.32
C MET A 378 -0.71 6.87 -0.09
N LEU A 379 -1.81 7.61 -0.01
CA LEU A 379 -2.17 8.41 1.14
C LEU A 379 -3.63 8.21 1.46
N THR A 380 -3.93 8.10 2.74
CA THR A 380 -5.30 8.08 3.23
C THR A 380 -5.49 9.19 4.26
N PHE A 381 -6.60 9.90 4.22
CA PHE A 381 -6.92 10.92 5.22
C PHE A 381 -8.43 11.02 5.46
N TYR A 382 -8.80 11.60 6.60
CA TYR A 382 -10.18 11.89 6.96
C TYR A 382 -10.44 13.38 6.86
N ILE A 383 -11.42 13.77 6.04
CA ILE A 383 -11.90 15.15 5.97
C ILE A 383 -12.89 15.42 7.13
N LYS A 384 -12.88 16.64 7.68
CA LYS A 384 -13.92 17.09 8.62
C LYS A 384 -15.27 17.14 7.92
N GLY A 385 -16.31 16.77 8.67
CA GLY A 385 -17.66 16.62 8.13
C GLY A 385 -17.95 15.16 7.79
N GLY A 386 -18.69 14.93 6.71
CA GLY A 386 -19.07 13.61 6.24
C GLY A 386 -19.16 13.55 4.72
N LEU A 387 -20.19 12.86 4.24
CA LEU A 387 -20.33 12.53 2.81
C LEU A 387 -20.39 13.78 1.90
N GLU A 388 -21.05 14.85 2.34
CA GLU A 388 -21.23 16.06 1.54
C GLU A 388 -19.88 16.78 1.32
N GLU A 389 -19.08 16.94 2.38
CA GLU A 389 -17.75 17.54 2.31
C GLU A 389 -16.80 16.69 1.47
N SER A 390 -16.82 15.36 1.65
CA SER A 390 -16.06 14.42 0.82
C SER A 390 -16.42 14.53 -0.66
N ARG A 391 -17.71 14.54 -1.00
CA ARG A 391 -18.18 14.70 -2.39
C ARG A 391 -17.77 16.04 -2.96
N LYS A 392 -17.87 17.11 -2.18
CA LYS A 392 -17.49 18.46 -2.61
C LYS A 392 -15.99 18.58 -2.85
N PHE A 393 -15.16 18.03 -1.95
CA PHE A 393 -13.72 17.93 -2.12
C PHE A 393 -13.38 17.22 -3.43
N LEU A 394 -13.85 15.97 -3.60
CA LEU A 394 -13.53 15.14 -4.76
C LEU A 394 -14.00 15.73 -6.09
N LYS A 395 -15.18 16.36 -6.11
CA LYS A 395 -15.71 17.03 -7.32
C LYS A 395 -14.92 18.29 -7.69
N THR A 396 -14.24 18.91 -6.72
CA THR A 396 -13.52 20.18 -6.95
C THR A 396 -12.17 19.96 -7.60
N LEU A 397 -11.50 18.85 -7.29
CA LEU A 397 -10.20 18.48 -7.86
C LEU A 397 -10.19 18.58 -9.39
N LYS A 398 -9.04 18.96 -9.94
CA LYS A 398 -8.81 19.18 -11.38
C LYS A 398 -7.64 18.39 -11.92
N ILE A 399 -6.68 18.03 -11.06
CA ILE A 399 -5.52 17.21 -11.41
C ILE A 399 -5.78 15.79 -10.95
N PHE A 400 -6.15 15.63 -9.67
CA PHE A 400 -6.56 14.33 -9.18
C PHE A 400 -7.84 13.88 -9.87
N THR A 401 -7.76 12.76 -10.58
CA THR A 401 -8.90 12.18 -11.28
C THR A 401 -9.69 11.30 -10.31
N LEU A 402 -11.01 11.54 -10.22
CA LEU A 402 -11.91 10.68 -9.45
C LEU A 402 -12.13 9.36 -10.20
N ALA A 403 -11.40 8.32 -9.79
CA ALA A 403 -11.47 7.00 -10.40
C ALA A 403 -11.05 5.91 -9.41
N GLU A 404 -11.51 4.68 -9.65
CA GLU A 404 -10.92 3.52 -8.99
C GLU A 404 -9.52 3.22 -9.57
N SER A 405 -8.77 2.36 -8.90
CA SER A 405 -7.36 2.03 -9.17
C SER A 405 -6.35 2.96 -8.49
N LEU A 406 -5.06 2.69 -8.72
CA LEU A 406 -3.92 3.35 -8.08
C LEU A 406 -2.59 2.94 -8.75
N GLY A 407 -1.52 3.64 -8.41
CA GLY A 407 -0.15 3.29 -8.76
C GLY A 407 0.23 3.54 -10.23
N GLY A 408 -0.59 4.27 -10.97
CA GLY A 408 -0.26 4.83 -12.28
C GLY A 408 0.64 6.06 -12.19
N PHE A 409 0.96 6.64 -13.34
CA PHE A 409 1.70 7.90 -13.41
C PHE A 409 0.81 9.11 -13.09
N GLU A 410 -0.49 8.97 -13.25
CA GLU A 410 -1.49 9.98 -12.96
C GLU A 410 -1.99 9.91 -11.51
N SER A 411 -2.30 11.07 -10.96
CA SER A 411 -2.85 11.23 -9.63
C SER A 411 -4.35 10.87 -9.62
N LEU A 412 -4.73 9.94 -8.74
CA LEU A 412 -6.11 9.48 -8.56
C LEU A 412 -6.61 9.76 -7.15
N CYS A 413 -7.92 10.01 -7.04
CA CYS A 413 -8.61 10.15 -5.77
C CYS A 413 -9.86 9.27 -5.75
N GLU A 414 -10.24 8.78 -4.58
CA GLU A 414 -11.49 8.05 -4.40
C GLU A 414 -12.07 8.20 -2.99
N LEU A 415 -13.35 7.88 -2.88
CA LEU A 415 -14.09 7.68 -1.64
C LEU A 415 -14.34 6.16 -1.47
N PRO A 416 -13.51 5.44 -0.70
CA PRO A 416 -13.57 3.98 -0.64
C PRO A 416 -14.95 3.45 -0.22
N SER A 417 -15.67 4.16 0.65
CA SER A 417 -17.02 3.75 1.07
C SER A 417 -17.99 3.61 -0.12
N LEU A 418 -17.94 4.49 -1.12
CA LEU A 418 -18.88 4.45 -2.25
C LEU A 418 -18.31 3.82 -3.52
N GLN A 419 -17.04 3.45 -3.53
CA GLN A 419 -16.33 2.94 -4.71
C GLN A 419 -15.70 1.57 -4.42
N THR A 420 -14.38 1.49 -4.23
CA THR A 420 -13.62 0.23 -4.13
C THR A 420 -14.07 -0.73 -3.03
N HIS A 421 -14.63 -0.20 -1.95
CA HIS A 421 -15.11 -0.96 -0.81
C HIS A 421 -16.64 -0.94 -0.68
N ALA A 422 -17.38 -0.51 -1.71
CA ALA A 422 -18.84 -0.56 -1.74
C ALA A 422 -19.39 -1.99 -1.62
N SER A 423 -18.61 -3.02 -1.99
CA SER A 423 -19.00 -4.42 -1.81
C SER A 423 -18.78 -4.97 -0.40
N VAL A 424 -18.09 -4.23 0.49
CA VAL A 424 -17.91 -4.62 1.89
C VAL A 424 -19.14 -4.15 2.69
N PRO A 425 -19.76 -5.00 3.53
CA PRO A 425 -20.92 -4.61 4.33
C PRO A 425 -20.67 -3.37 5.20
N ASP A 426 -21.67 -2.51 5.36
CA ASP A 426 -21.54 -1.22 6.05
C ASP A 426 -21.02 -1.36 7.49
N GLU A 427 -21.52 -2.35 8.23
CA GLU A 427 -21.06 -2.65 9.60
C GLU A 427 -19.57 -2.99 9.64
N GLN A 428 -19.10 -3.80 8.68
CA GLN A 428 -17.68 -4.17 8.58
C GLN A 428 -16.83 -2.95 8.20
N ARG A 429 -17.28 -2.12 7.25
CA ARG A 429 -16.58 -0.87 6.90
C ARG A 429 -16.42 0.04 8.11
N LYS A 430 -17.46 0.19 8.94
CA LYS A 430 -17.40 0.99 10.18
C LYS A 430 -16.37 0.46 11.16
N VAL A 431 -16.28 -0.85 11.34
CA VAL A 431 -15.25 -1.49 12.20
C VAL A 431 -13.85 -1.22 11.66
N LEU A 432 -13.67 -1.27 10.33
CA LEU A 432 -12.39 -1.00 9.67
C LEU A 432 -12.03 0.50 9.61
N GLY A 433 -12.95 1.41 9.98
CA GLY A 433 -12.75 2.85 9.84
C GLY A 433 -12.99 3.39 8.43
N ILE A 434 -13.57 2.59 7.53
CA ILE A 434 -13.93 3.02 6.18
C ILE A 434 -15.24 3.83 6.24
N THR A 435 -15.12 5.10 6.61
CA THR A 435 -16.23 6.06 6.75
C THR A 435 -16.48 6.86 5.47
N ASP A 436 -17.58 7.61 5.43
CA ASP A 436 -17.86 8.55 4.33
C ASP A 436 -16.97 9.80 4.35
N SER A 437 -16.09 9.93 5.34
CA SER A 437 -15.04 10.96 5.42
C SER A 437 -13.66 10.47 4.98
N LEU A 438 -13.51 9.16 4.72
CA LEU A 438 -12.25 8.57 4.30
C LEU A 438 -11.96 8.88 2.83
N ILE A 439 -10.87 9.59 2.56
CA ILE A 439 -10.37 9.83 1.21
C ILE A 439 -9.08 9.05 1.02
N ARG A 440 -8.98 8.34 -0.12
CA ARG A 440 -7.72 7.73 -0.56
C ARG A 440 -7.21 8.49 -1.78
N LEU A 441 -5.93 8.86 -1.74
CA LEU A 441 -5.18 9.38 -2.87
C LEU A 441 -4.14 8.35 -3.32
N SER A 442 -4.02 8.19 -4.62
CA SER A 442 -2.86 7.58 -5.27
C SER A 442 -2.13 8.70 -5.98
N VAL A 443 -1.05 9.19 -5.40
CA VAL A 443 -0.37 10.35 -5.99
C VAL A 443 0.62 9.91 -7.06
N GLY A 444 0.54 10.58 -8.20
CA GLY A 444 1.27 10.28 -9.43
C GLY A 444 2.62 11.00 -9.54
N LEU A 445 3.04 11.20 -10.79
CA LEU A 445 4.31 11.76 -11.24
C LEU A 445 4.28 13.27 -11.47
N GLU A 446 3.12 13.94 -11.30
CA GLU A 446 2.94 15.35 -11.64
C GLU A 446 3.83 16.29 -10.81
N ASP A 447 3.94 17.54 -11.28
CA ASP A 447 4.63 18.59 -10.54
C ASP A 447 3.99 18.80 -9.17
N VAL A 448 4.86 18.88 -8.17
CA VAL A 448 4.50 18.91 -6.75
C VAL A 448 3.60 20.09 -6.40
N GLU A 449 3.98 21.26 -6.91
CA GLU A 449 3.32 22.52 -6.60
C GLU A 449 1.88 22.51 -7.13
N ASP A 450 1.65 21.88 -8.28
CA ASP A 450 0.33 21.76 -8.90
C ASP A 450 -0.57 20.85 -8.06
N LEU A 451 -0.04 19.71 -7.59
CA LEU A 451 -0.77 18.78 -6.71
C LEU A 451 -1.16 19.44 -5.38
N ILE A 452 -0.28 20.26 -4.79
CA ILE A 452 -0.58 21.05 -3.59
C ILE A 452 -1.74 22.01 -3.87
N GLU A 453 -1.62 22.79 -4.94
CA GLU A 453 -2.59 23.84 -5.25
C GLU A 453 -3.99 23.25 -5.52
N ASP A 454 -4.06 22.09 -6.19
CA ASP A 454 -5.31 21.37 -6.45
C ASP A 454 -5.99 20.93 -5.15
N ILE A 455 -5.23 20.28 -4.24
CA ILE A 455 -5.76 19.83 -2.96
C ILE A 455 -6.19 21.03 -2.09
N GLU A 456 -5.40 22.10 -2.01
CA GLU A 456 -5.74 23.28 -1.21
C GLU A 456 -7.02 23.99 -1.69
N LYS A 457 -7.22 24.08 -3.01
CA LYS A 457 -8.46 24.61 -3.60
C LYS A 457 -9.64 23.71 -3.26
N ALA A 458 -9.48 22.40 -3.41
CA ALA A 458 -10.53 21.44 -3.10
C ALA A 458 -10.91 21.42 -1.61
N LEU A 459 -9.94 21.50 -0.70
CA LEU A 459 -10.19 21.59 0.74
C LEU A 459 -10.95 22.87 1.11
N ARG A 460 -10.56 24.03 0.56
CA ARG A 460 -11.30 25.29 0.77
C ARG A 460 -12.73 25.22 0.24
N ALA A 461 -12.93 24.60 -0.91
CA ALA A 461 -14.26 24.41 -1.47
C ALA A 461 -15.11 23.50 -0.57
N ALA A 462 -14.56 22.41 -0.02
CA ALA A 462 -15.30 21.47 0.82
C ALA A 462 -15.98 22.11 2.04
N VAL A 463 -15.41 23.18 2.61
CA VAL A 463 -15.91 23.88 3.81
C VAL A 463 -16.65 25.19 3.54
N SER A 464 -16.74 25.61 2.27
CA SER A 464 -17.60 26.73 1.84
C SER A 464 -19.04 26.29 1.66
#